data_AF-A0A3E0VAF1-F1
#
_entry.id   AF-A0A3E0VAF1-F1
#
_cell.length_a   1.000
_cell.length_b   1.000
_cell.length_c   1.000
_cell.angle_alpha   90.00
_cell.angle_beta   90.00
_cell.angle_gamma   90.00
#
_symmetry.space_group_name_H-M   'P 1'
#
loop_
_entity.id
_entity.type
_entity.pdbx_description
1 polymer ?
#
loop_
_entity_poly.entity_id
_entity_poly.type
_entity_poly.pdbx_seq_one_letter_code
_entity_poly.pdbx_strand_id
1 'polypeptide(L)'
;MSVTPTEDAHLRARAEVLDVTVPRLLFESAMNAQVRTDTEWKLVGAELFRVSRLLKSVSDNMNQLARFANTEGVFPAEAEDVYAEYRRLVPKLEATLDRLAGQ
;
A
#
# COMPACT_ATOMS: atom_id res chain seq x y z
N MET A 1 -4.75 -29.37 24.99
CA MET A 1 -4.95 -28.03 25.57
C MET A 1 -6.10 -27.39 24.80
N SER A 2 -7.11 -26.85 25.50
CA SER A 2 -8.29 -26.22 24.90
C SER A 2 -8.14 -24.70 24.95
N VAL A 3 -8.79 -23.99 24.02
CA VAL A 3 -8.85 -22.52 23.98
C VAL A 3 -9.44 -22.01 25.29
N THR A 4 -8.75 -21.06 25.94
CA THR A 4 -9.23 -20.40 27.16
C THR A 4 -10.37 -19.42 26.84
N PRO A 5 -11.21 -19.03 27.82
CA PRO A 5 -12.29 -18.06 27.58
C PRO A 5 -11.80 -16.72 27.01
N THR A 6 -10.62 -16.26 27.43
CA THR A 6 -10.01 -15.02 26.92
C THR A 6 -9.57 -15.16 25.46
N GLU A 7 -8.94 -16.28 25.11
CA GLU A 7 -8.54 -16.57 23.73
C GLU A 7 -9.77 -16.70 22.82
N ASP A 8 -10.85 -17.34 23.29
CA ASP A 8 -12.12 -17.46 22.54
C ASP A 8 -12.76 -16.09 22.27
N ALA A 9 -12.74 -15.19 23.26
CA ALA A 9 -13.23 -13.81 23.08
C ALA A 9 -12.44 -13.06 22.00
N HIS A 10 -11.10 -13.20 21.99
CA HIS A 10 -10.26 -12.59 20.94
C HIS A 10 -10.54 -13.19 19.55
N LEU A 11 -10.71 -14.51 19.46
CA LEU A 11 -11.04 -15.18 18.20
C LEU A 11 -12.38 -14.71 17.64
N ARG A 12 -13.41 -14.57 18.48
CA ARG A 12 -14.72 -14.05 18.06
C ARG A 12 -14.64 -12.62 17.55
N ALA A 13 -13.97 -11.73 18.27
CA ALA A 13 -13.80 -10.34 17.86
C ALA A 13 -13.07 -10.23 16.50
N ARG A 14 -12.03 -11.06 16.30
CA ARG A 14 -11.29 -11.07 15.03
C ARG A 14 -12.11 -11.65 13.88
N ALA A 15 -12.89 -12.70 14.14
CA ALA A 15 -13.77 -13.32 13.16
C ALA A 15 -14.87 -12.35 12.70
N GLU A 16 -15.42 -11.55 13.60
CA GLU A 16 -16.39 -10.49 13.29
C GLU A 16 -15.80 -9.40 12.38
N VAL A 17 -14.61 -8.90 12.69
CA VAL A 17 -13.91 -7.89 11.84
C VAL A 17 -13.63 -8.41 10.43
N LEU A 18 -13.38 -9.71 10.28
CA LEU A 18 -13.07 -10.36 9.02
C LEU A 18 -14.30 -10.94 8.31
N ASP A 19 -15.50 -10.78 8.88
CA ASP A 19 -16.77 -11.34 8.38
C ASP A 19 -16.72 -12.85 8.09
N VAL A 20 -16.11 -13.62 9.01
CA VAL A 20 -15.99 -15.08 8.92
C VAL A 20 -16.38 -15.76 10.23
N THR A 21 -16.55 -17.08 10.21
CA THR A 21 -16.76 -17.86 11.44
C THR A 21 -15.44 -18.17 12.14
N VAL A 22 -15.46 -18.35 13.46
CA VAL A 22 -14.26 -18.74 14.24
C VAL A 22 -13.60 -20.02 13.72
N PRO A 23 -14.33 -21.11 13.38
CA PRO A 23 -13.71 -22.30 12.81
C PRO A 23 -13.02 -22.03 11.47
N ARG A 24 -13.61 -21.19 10.61
CA ARG A 24 -13.01 -20.82 9.32
C ARG A 24 -11.74 -19.99 9.51
N LEU A 25 -11.78 -19.00 10.40
CA LEU A 25 -10.62 -18.21 10.79
C LEU A 25 -9.46 -19.08 11.27
N LEU A 26 -9.74 -20.03 12.17
CA LEU A 26 -8.72 -20.95 12.72
C LEU A 26 -8.14 -21.86 11.64
N PHE A 27 -9.01 -22.43 10.78
CA PHE A 27 -8.58 -23.29 9.69
C PHE A 27 -7.70 -22.53 8.69
N GLU A 28 -8.14 -21.37 8.22
CA GLU A 28 -7.37 -20.55 7.28
C GLU A 28 -6.05 -20.08 7.90
N SER A 29 -6.05 -19.66 9.17
CA SER A 29 -4.83 -19.23 9.87
C SER A 29 -3.83 -20.39 10.06
N ALA A 30 -4.32 -21.59 10.35
CA ALA A 30 -3.47 -22.77 10.52
C ALA A 30 -2.95 -23.33 9.18
N MET A 31 -3.71 -23.17 8.09
CA MET A 31 -3.35 -23.64 6.75
C MET A 31 -2.58 -22.60 5.92
N ASN A 32 -2.55 -21.35 6.34
CA ASN A 32 -1.79 -20.31 5.65
C ASN A 32 -0.28 -20.52 5.88
N ALA A 33 0.40 -21.05 4.87
CA ALA A 33 1.85 -21.27 4.89
C ALA A 33 2.68 -19.97 4.94
N GLN A 34 2.06 -18.81 4.67
CA GLN A 34 2.69 -17.50 4.78
C GLN A 34 2.33 -16.84 6.12
N VAL A 35 2.87 -17.35 7.23
CA VAL A 35 2.94 -16.57 8.47
C VAL A 35 4.01 -15.49 8.25
N ARG A 36 3.59 -14.32 7.77
CA ARG A 36 4.47 -13.15 7.70
C ARG A 36 4.67 -12.61 9.11
N THR A 37 5.92 -12.47 9.49
CA THR A 37 6.33 -11.85 10.75
C THR A 37 5.92 -10.37 10.79
N ASP A 38 5.71 -9.83 11.99
CA ASP A 38 5.47 -8.39 12.19
C ASP A 38 6.56 -7.51 11.54
N THR A 39 7.78 -8.03 11.44
CA THR A 39 8.90 -7.37 10.76
C THR A 39 8.66 -7.26 9.26
N GLU A 40 8.22 -8.32 8.60
CA GLU A 40 7.90 -8.31 7.17
C GLU A 40 6.74 -7.36 6.88
N TRP A 41 5.72 -7.32 7.73
CA TRP A 41 4.62 -6.35 7.63
C TRP A 41 5.07 -4.90 7.82
N LYS A 42 5.98 -4.63 8.76
CA LYS A 42 6.57 -3.30 8.95
C LYS A 42 7.42 -2.88 7.75
N LEU A 43 8.15 -3.80 7.12
CA LEU A 43 8.92 -3.53 5.91
C LEU A 43 8.00 -3.19 4.72
N VAL A 44 6.90 -3.94 4.56
CA VAL A 44 5.84 -3.62 3.58
C VAL A 44 5.25 -2.23 3.84
N GLY A 45 4.89 -1.92 5.08
CA GLY A 45 4.37 -0.61 5.45
C GLY A 45 5.36 0.53 5.19
N ALA A 46 6.63 0.33 5.53
CA ALA A 46 7.69 1.31 5.26
C ALA A 46 7.86 1.58 3.77
N GLU A 47 7.74 0.55 2.92
CA GLU A 47 7.87 0.72 1.48
C GLU A 47 6.65 1.37 0.84
N LEU A 48 5.44 1.08 1.34
CA LEU A 48 4.23 1.83 0.99
C LEU A 48 4.34 3.31 1.38
N PHE A 49 4.94 3.63 2.53
CA PHE A 49 5.20 5.01 2.94
C PHE A 49 6.24 5.71 2.06
N ARG A 50 7.27 4.99 1.59
CA ARG A 50 8.26 5.54 0.67
C ARG A 50 7.62 5.89 -0.67
N VAL A 51 6.82 4.97 -1.18
CA VAL A 51 6.01 5.12 -2.39
C VAL A 51 5.05 6.32 -2.30
N SER A 52 4.30 6.45 -1.20
CA SER A 52 3.30 7.53 -1.06
C SER A 52 3.96 8.91 -1.01
N ARG A 53 5.16 9.02 -0.42
CA ARG A 53 5.96 10.26 -0.44
C ARG A 53 6.45 10.61 -1.84
N LEU A 54 6.92 9.63 -2.61
CA LEU A 54 7.33 9.84 -4.00
C LEU A 54 6.14 10.32 -4.84
N LEU A 55 4.99 9.66 -4.72
CA LEU A 55 3.78 10.06 -5.44
C LEU A 55 3.35 11.49 -5.07
N LYS A 56 3.35 11.83 -3.77
CA LYS A 56 3.04 13.18 -3.30
C LYS A 56 3.96 14.22 -3.93
N SER A 57 5.27 13.98 -3.95
CA SER A 57 6.24 14.91 -4.55
C SER A 57 5.95 15.14 -6.03
N VAL A 58 5.60 14.09 -6.77
CA VAL A 58 5.30 14.20 -8.20
C VAL A 58 3.98 14.92 -8.44
N SER A 59 2.93 14.64 -7.64
CA SER A 59 1.66 15.37 -7.71
C SER A 59 1.82 16.85 -7.40
N ASP A 60 2.62 17.19 -6.38
CA ASP A 60 2.88 18.58 -6.01
C ASP A 60 3.62 19.31 -7.15
N ASN A 61 4.60 18.66 -7.78
CA ASN A 61 5.31 19.21 -8.94
C ASN A 61 4.36 19.42 -10.14
N MET A 62 3.51 18.45 -10.46
CA MET A 62 2.55 18.56 -11.57
C MET A 62 1.54 19.70 -11.34
N ASN A 63 1.10 19.88 -10.10
CA ASN A 63 0.18 20.94 -9.72
C ASN A 63 0.82 22.34 -9.84
N GLN A 64 2.10 22.48 -9.48
CA GLN A 64 2.85 23.72 -9.71
C GLN A 64 2.95 24.04 -11.20
N LEU A 65 3.19 23.01 -12.01
CA LEU A 65 3.38 23.13 -13.44
C LEU A 65 2.09 23.50 -14.18
N ALA A 66 0.97 22.89 -13.79
CA ALA A 66 -0.35 23.26 -14.28
C ALA A 66 -0.69 24.72 -13.93
N ARG A 67 -0.38 25.17 -12.71
CA ARG A 67 -0.60 26.57 -12.31
C ARG A 67 0.25 27.53 -13.13
N PHE A 68 1.52 27.20 -13.35
CA PHE A 68 2.41 28.01 -14.18
C PHE A 68 1.87 28.12 -15.61
N ALA A 69 1.55 26.98 -16.24
CA ALA A 69 1.03 26.95 -17.61
C ALA A 69 -0.31 27.70 -17.76
N ASN A 70 -1.20 27.61 -16.76
CA ASN A 70 -2.45 28.36 -16.74
C ASN A 70 -2.24 29.88 -16.58
N THR A 71 -1.18 30.30 -15.90
CA THR A 71 -0.87 31.72 -15.67
C THR A 71 -0.19 32.35 -16.87
N GLU A 72 0.81 31.65 -17.42
CA GLU A 72 1.70 32.19 -18.46
C GLU A 72 1.30 31.76 -19.88
N GLY A 73 0.36 30.83 -20.01
CA GLY A 73 -0.06 30.28 -21.32
C GLY A 73 1.00 29.42 -22.01
N VAL A 74 2.10 29.09 -21.33
CA VAL A 74 3.25 28.35 -21.87
C VAL A 74 3.62 27.21 -20.92
N PHE A 75 3.87 26.03 -21.47
CA PHE A 75 4.41 24.89 -20.72
C PHE A 75 5.95 24.96 -20.75
N PRO A 76 6.65 25.02 -19.60
CA PRO A 76 8.11 25.12 -19.56
C PRO A 76 8.78 23.91 -20.22
N ALA A 77 9.90 24.11 -20.91
CA ALA A 77 10.68 22.99 -21.45
C ALA A 77 11.26 22.11 -20.32
N GLU A 78 11.64 22.73 -19.20
CA GLU A 78 12.16 22.08 -17.99
C GLU A 78 11.11 21.18 -17.31
N ALA A 79 9.84 21.34 -17.67
CA ALA A 79 8.76 20.50 -17.19
C ALA A 79 8.67 19.14 -17.89
N GLU A 80 9.23 19.02 -19.10
CA GLU A 80 9.28 17.74 -19.80
C GLU A 80 10.06 16.70 -19.01
N ASP A 81 11.15 17.11 -18.35
CA ASP A 81 11.96 16.23 -17.50
C ASP A 81 11.16 15.72 -16.28
N VAL A 82 10.36 16.59 -15.66
CA VAL A 82 9.49 16.22 -14.54
C VAL A 82 8.39 15.25 -15.01
N TYR A 83 7.83 15.48 -16.20
CA TYR A 83 6.86 14.58 -16.80
C TYR A 83 7.49 13.23 -17.20
N ALA A 84 8.74 13.22 -17.67
CA ALA A 84 9.49 12.01 -17.97
C ALA A 84 9.79 11.19 -16.70
N GLU A 85 10.16 11.87 -15.61
CA GLU A 85 10.39 11.25 -14.30
C GLU A 85 9.09 10.62 -13.76
N TYR A 86 7.96 11.31 -13.90
CA TYR A 86 6.63 10.78 -13.60
C TYR A 86 6.35 9.49 -14.39
N ARG A 87 6.57 9.52 -15.71
CA ARG A 87 6.37 8.37 -16.59
C ARG A 87 7.25 7.16 -16.23
N ARG A 88 8.41 7.39 -15.60
CA ARG A 88 9.30 6.34 -15.10
C ARG A 88 8.89 5.80 -13.73
N LEU A 89 8.29 6.64 -12.87
CA LEU A 89 7.94 6.28 -11.50
C LEU A 89 6.63 5.49 -11.40
N VAL A 90 5.61 5.82 -12.21
CA VAL A 90 4.30 5.17 -12.16
C VAL A 90 4.37 3.65 -12.37
N PRO A 91 5.09 3.12 -13.39
CA PRO A 91 5.17 1.66 -13.59
C PRO A 91 5.91 0.95 -12.45
N LYS A 92 6.90 1.61 -11.83
CA LYS A 92 7.62 1.05 -10.67
C LYS A 92 6.73 0.97 -9.44
N LEU A 93 5.84 1.95 -9.28
CA LEU A 93 4.82 1.96 -8.24
C LEU A 93 3.83 0.81 -8.43
N GLU A 94 3.22 0.71 -9.62
CA GLU A 94 2.29 -0.38 -9.97
C GLU A 94 2.92 -1.76 -9.71
N ALA A 95 4.12 -2.01 -10.24
CA ALA A 95 4.85 -3.27 -10.02
C ALA A 95 5.19 -3.53 -8.55
N THR A 96 5.33 -2.49 -7.72
CA THR A 96 5.54 -2.66 -6.28
C THR A 96 4.25 -3.04 -5.58
N LEU A 97 3.11 -2.45 -5.97
CA LEU A 97 1.81 -2.80 -5.44
C LEU A 97 1.41 -4.23 -5.82
N ASP A 98 1.68 -4.67 -7.06
CA ASP A 98 1.41 -6.04 -7.51
C ASP A 98 2.19 -7.07 -6.67
N ARG A 99 3.49 -6.83 -6.46
CA ARG A 99 4.32 -7.68 -5.57
C ARG A 99 3.80 -7.73 -4.14
N LEU A 100 3.22 -6.63 -3.64
CA LEU A 100 2.65 -6.56 -2.30
C LEU A 100 1.30 -7.29 -2.21
N ALA A 101 0.48 -7.20 -3.25
CA ALA A 101 -0.77 -7.94 -3.39
C ALA A 101 -0.54 -9.45 -3.61
N GLY A 102 0.69 -9.86 -3.93
CA GLY A 102 1.05 -11.25 -4.21
C GLY A 102 0.61 -11.71 -5.60
N GLN A 103 0.48 -10.77 -6.55
CA GLN A 103 0.16 -11.01 -7.96
C GLN A 103 1.41 -11.08 -8.83
#